data_AF-A0A975GA66-F1
#
_entry.id   AF-A0A975GA66-F1
#
_cell.length_a   1.000
_cell.length_b   1.000
_cell.length_c   1.000
_cell.angle_alpha   90.00
_cell.angle_beta   90.00
_cell.angle_gamma   90.00
#
_symmetry.space_group_name_H-M   'P 1'
#
loop_
_entity.id
_entity.type
_entity.pdbx_description
1 polymer ?
#
loop_
_entity_poly.entity_id
_entity_poly.type
_entity_poly.pdbx_seq_one_letter_code
_entity_poly.pdbx_strand_id
1 'polypeptide(L)'
;MKTLSTAAVFGLTVLAARADPQLTSWITAYSSKYARIHRTDAEKLAGTTYTTWTNTRNIQSLPVYCGIQTITYSSGWIYFNTSDLAPYTMGPWYDNAARTTEFVNLPVNQNLNYRIPRTSTLPTPPATKTSTKGMEDSIGFYVDGVSMFDPTDGFTYSGGAEASPGTGQWHRDAYFNESITFDPGNTHQQNTGKYHNHANPIALRYLLGDHVDFNSATKTYSESTAAPVKHSPIIGWMRDGYPVYGPNGYSSALDSSSGIRRMTGGFVKRDGTTTGVDNITTTGRSLPTWATRNNGGISATGPTVSTTYPLGRYNEDWAYLGDLYKSGSTKYAQGVDFDLNEYNVRYCVTPEFPGGTYAYFLCLNAAGVPQFPYNSTLYFFGNPTGGTATAAETVTSYFNNGGANLVEKASVPTTNSGNGNVTLTWTSVEGGTYKVEASDDLAAWATLTSTQAATSASTTTSYVEAGAATAHPKRFYRVSRAALASYDGGTGTGTGGGTGTEGISTVSPTSGNRGTQVTLTVTLNTSYNPAPPPTNVQPTSATLAKTGATTITATSYTRNTTTGIVTLVFTIPANATTGTYTVNSTFGPNTWSLANGFTVK
;
A
#
# COMPACT_ATOMS: atom_id res chain seq x y z
N MET A 1 48.90 -15.58 54.18
CA MET A 1 47.63 -15.50 53.42
C MET A 1 47.74 -14.34 52.44
N LYS A 2 47.88 -14.62 51.15
CA LYS A 2 47.80 -13.61 50.09
C LYS A 2 46.39 -13.65 49.52
N THR A 3 45.63 -12.58 49.71
CA THR A 3 44.28 -12.39 49.17
C THR A 3 44.38 -12.02 47.69
N LEU A 4 43.88 -12.89 46.81
CA LEU A 4 43.65 -12.55 45.41
C LEU A 4 42.36 -11.72 45.30
N SER A 5 42.47 -10.53 44.74
CA SER A 5 41.34 -9.71 44.31
C SER A 5 40.94 -10.09 42.88
N THR A 6 39.77 -10.68 42.71
CA THR A 6 39.18 -10.98 41.40
C THR A 6 38.51 -9.72 40.86
N ALA A 7 39.05 -9.13 39.79
CA ALA A 7 38.41 -8.04 39.06
C ALA A 7 37.36 -8.62 38.10
N ALA A 8 36.08 -8.30 38.34
CA ALA A 8 35.01 -8.61 37.40
C ALA A 8 34.99 -7.57 36.28
N VAL A 9 35.29 -7.99 35.05
CA VAL A 9 35.12 -7.17 33.84
C VAL A 9 33.66 -7.26 33.43
N PHE A 10 32.90 -6.18 33.63
CA PHE A 10 31.56 -6.03 33.04
C PHE A 10 31.70 -5.53 31.61
N GLY A 11 31.53 -6.42 30.64
CA GLY A 11 31.40 -6.05 29.23
C GLY A 11 30.02 -5.45 28.97
N LEU A 12 29.96 -4.13 28.76
CA LEU A 12 28.76 -3.47 28.27
C LEU A 12 28.60 -3.79 26.77
N THR A 13 27.83 -4.84 26.45
CA THR A 13 27.41 -5.07 25.06
C THR A 13 26.39 -4.00 24.68
N VAL A 14 26.85 -2.94 24.02
CA VAL A 14 25.96 -2.02 23.31
C VAL A 14 25.40 -2.78 22.10
N LEU A 15 24.28 -3.48 22.29
CA LEU A 15 23.46 -3.92 21.18
C LEU A 15 22.96 -2.65 20.49
N ALA A 16 23.57 -2.28 19.36
CA ALA A 16 22.98 -1.29 18.48
C ALA A 16 21.57 -1.77 18.16
N ALA A 17 20.56 -1.00 18.58
CA ALA A 17 19.18 -1.26 18.24
C ALA A 17 19.06 -1.19 16.71
N ARG A 18 19.06 -2.36 16.08
CA ARG A 18 18.86 -2.49 14.64
C ARG A 18 17.44 -2.03 14.31
N ALA A 19 17.33 -1.20 13.28
CA ALA A 19 16.04 -0.78 12.75
C ALA A 19 15.19 -2.01 12.44
N ASP A 20 13.91 -1.97 12.77
CA ASP A 20 12.95 -3.01 12.46
C ASP A 20 12.54 -2.90 10.99
N PRO A 21 13.03 -3.79 10.10
CA PRO A 21 12.85 -3.61 8.66
C PRO A 21 11.39 -3.64 8.23
N GLN A 22 10.54 -4.39 8.95
CA GLN A 22 9.11 -4.46 8.66
C GLN A 22 8.38 -3.15 8.98
N LEU A 23 8.92 -2.29 9.85
CA LEU A 23 8.35 -0.97 10.12
C LEU A 23 9.03 0.11 9.27
N THR A 24 10.34 0.02 9.07
CA THR A 24 11.11 1.09 8.44
C THR A 24 11.12 1.05 6.91
N SER A 25 10.68 -0.03 6.27
CA SER A 25 10.72 -0.16 4.80
C SER A 25 9.62 0.61 4.08
N TRP A 26 8.51 0.95 4.74
CA TRP A 26 7.33 1.56 4.10
C TRP A 26 7.57 3.00 3.65
N ILE A 27 7.12 3.32 2.43
CA ILE A 27 7.19 4.67 1.87
C ILE A 27 6.03 5.49 2.42
N THR A 28 6.32 6.32 3.43
CA THR A 28 5.36 7.23 4.06
C THR A 28 5.61 8.70 3.71
N ALA A 29 6.72 9.01 3.03
CA ALA A 29 7.13 10.37 2.72
C ALA A 29 6.15 11.11 1.79
N TYR A 30 5.37 10.37 0.98
CA TYR A 30 4.45 10.92 -0.01
C TYR A 30 2.99 10.88 0.39
N SER A 31 2.68 10.35 1.59
CA SER A 31 1.32 10.08 2.02
C SER A 31 0.42 11.31 2.14
N SER A 32 0.97 12.53 2.04
CA SER A 32 0.21 13.78 2.02
C SER A 32 -0.06 14.34 0.62
N LYS A 33 0.38 13.64 -0.44
CA LYS A 33 0.09 13.96 -1.85
C LYS A 33 -1.14 13.20 -2.34
N TYR A 34 -1.87 13.79 -3.27
CA TYR A 34 -2.90 13.05 -3.99
C TYR A 34 -2.31 12.03 -4.98
N ALA A 35 -2.98 10.89 -5.14
CA ALA A 35 -2.73 9.97 -6.24
C ALA A 35 -3.03 10.63 -7.58
N ARG A 36 -2.33 10.21 -8.64
CA ARG A 36 -2.45 10.83 -9.97
C ARG A 36 -2.40 9.80 -11.08
N ILE A 37 -3.07 10.13 -12.19
CA ILE A 37 -2.95 9.38 -13.44
C ILE A 37 -2.57 10.26 -14.64
N HIS A 38 -1.95 9.63 -15.63
CA HIS A 38 -2.04 10.03 -17.03
C HIS A 38 -3.17 9.23 -17.69
N ARG A 39 -4.02 9.85 -18.52
CA ARG A 39 -5.08 9.12 -19.24
C ARG A 39 -4.59 8.66 -20.61
N THR A 40 -3.75 9.45 -21.26
CA THR A 40 -3.18 9.13 -22.58
C THR A 40 -1.66 9.28 -22.63
N ASP A 41 -1.02 8.69 -23.66
CA ASP A 41 0.40 8.90 -23.92
C ASP A 41 0.77 10.35 -24.21
N ALA A 42 -0.11 11.11 -24.87
CA ALA A 42 0.12 12.53 -25.13
C ALA A 42 0.20 13.33 -23.82
N GLU A 43 -0.72 13.07 -22.88
CA GLU A 43 -0.70 13.67 -21.55
C GLU A 43 0.52 13.24 -20.74
N LYS A 44 0.91 11.96 -20.82
CA LYS A 44 2.14 11.45 -20.20
C LYS A 44 3.37 12.21 -20.67
N LEU A 45 3.54 12.36 -21.99
CA LEU A 45 4.68 13.08 -22.57
C LEU A 45 4.66 14.57 -22.23
N ALA A 46 3.47 15.18 -22.14
CA ALA A 46 3.30 16.58 -21.72
C ALA A 46 3.46 16.79 -20.20
N GLY A 47 3.45 15.72 -19.39
CA GLY A 47 3.44 15.81 -17.93
C GLY A 47 2.09 16.22 -17.33
N THR A 48 1.01 16.15 -18.10
CA THR A 48 -0.35 16.45 -17.64
C THR A 48 -0.87 15.33 -16.76
N THR A 49 -1.31 15.65 -15.54
CA THR A 49 -1.81 14.68 -14.56
C THR A 49 -3.16 15.06 -13.99
N TYR A 50 -3.95 14.07 -13.58
CA TYR A 50 -5.23 14.29 -12.91
C TYR A 50 -5.27 13.60 -11.55
N THR A 51 -5.89 14.26 -10.58
CA THR A 51 -6.19 13.72 -9.25
C THR A 51 -7.61 13.15 -9.12
N THR A 52 -8.41 13.29 -10.18
CA THR A 52 -9.75 12.69 -10.31
C THR A 52 -9.92 12.12 -11.72
N TRP A 53 -10.69 11.05 -11.81
CA TRP A 53 -10.92 10.36 -13.08
C TRP A 53 -12.19 9.52 -13.00
N THR A 54 -12.82 9.33 -14.14
CA THR A 54 -14.06 8.58 -14.23
C THR A 54 -14.17 7.95 -15.60
N ASN A 55 -14.72 6.74 -15.65
CA ASN A 55 -15.21 6.13 -16.87
C ASN A 55 -16.51 5.36 -16.54
N THR A 56 -16.96 4.50 -17.46
CA THR A 56 -18.20 3.74 -17.27
C THR A 56 -18.15 2.69 -16.16
N ARG A 57 -16.96 2.25 -15.73
CA ARG A 57 -16.77 1.21 -14.69
C ARG A 57 -16.31 1.76 -13.35
N ASN A 58 -15.36 2.68 -13.36
CA ASN A 58 -14.64 3.11 -12.18
C ASN A 58 -14.69 4.64 -12.06
N ILE A 59 -15.00 5.12 -10.85
CA ILE A 59 -15.21 6.53 -10.57
C ILE A 59 -14.37 6.93 -9.35
N GLN A 60 -13.41 7.82 -9.56
CA GLN A 60 -12.67 8.53 -8.52
C GLN A 60 -13.01 10.02 -8.62
N SER A 61 -14.15 10.41 -8.06
CA SER A 61 -14.74 11.75 -8.19
C SER A 61 -14.07 12.81 -7.30
N LEU A 62 -13.39 12.37 -6.25
CA LEU A 62 -12.62 13.22 -5.33
C LEU A 62 -11.14 12.78 -5.32
N PRO A 63 -10.20 13.72 -5.11
CA PRO A 63 -8.80 13.37 -4.89
C PRO A 63 -8.63 12.44 -3.69
N VAL A 64 -7.64 11.56 -3.72
CA VAL A 64 -7.33 10.60 -2.64
C VAL A 64 -5.83 10.65 -2.36
N TYR A 65 -5.43 10.55 -1.10
CA TYR A 65 -4.02 10.48 -0.73
C TYR A 65 -3.39 9.15 -1.14
N CYS A 66 -2.21 9.20 -1.77
CA CYS A 66 -1.53 8.00 -2.24
C CYS A 66 -0.83 7.23 -1.12
N GLY A 67 -0.62 5.93 -1.36
CA GLY A 67 0.19 5.03 -0.57
C GLY A 67 -0.31 4.80 0.86
N ILE A 68 0.64 4.53 1.76
CA ILE A 68 0.37 4.18 3.17
C ILE A 68 -0.15 5.38 3.95
N GLN A 69 -1.29 5.25 4.62
CA GLN A 69 -1.87 6.31 5.44
C GLN A 69 -1.59 6.12 6.93
N THR A 70 -1.58 4.88 7.40
CA THR A 70 -1.24 4.55 8.80
C THR A 70 -0.46 3.25 8.89
N ILE A 71 0.35 3.11 9.94
CA ILE A 71 1.06 1.90 10.35
C ILE A 71 0.97 1.79 11.87
N THR A 72 0.46 0.66 12.35
CA THR A 72 0.50 0.27 13.76
C THR A 72 1.03 -1.15 13.90
N TYR A 73 1.52 -1.53 15.07
CA TYR A 73 2.11 -2.85 15.25
C TYR A 73 1.93 -3.40 16.66
N SER A 74 1.96 -4.72 16.75
CA SER A 74 2.05 -5.51 17.98
C SER A 74 3.28 -6.42 17.92
N SER A 75 3.47 -7.28 18.92
CA SER A 75 4.53 -8.30 18.88
C SER A 75 4.33 -9.33 17.76
N GLY A 76 3.09 -9.55 17.32
CA GLY A 76 2.73 -10.57 16.32
C GLY A 76 2.39 -10.02 14.94
N TRP A 77 2.01 -8.74 14.84
CA TRP A 77 1.50 -8.17 13.58
C TRP A 77 2.03 -6.76 13.31
N ILE A 78 2.18 -6.45 12.03
CA ILE A 78 2.10 -5.07 11.53
C ILE A 78 0.73 -4.90 10.87
N TYR A 79 0.08 -3.76 11.13
CA TYR A 79 -1.13 -3.31 10.46
C TYR A 79 -0.84 -2.03 9.70
N PHE A 80 -1.42 -1.88 8.52
CA PHE A 80 -1.36 -0.64 7.77
C PHE A 80 -2.67 -0.34 7.06
N ASN A 81 -2.93 0.95 6.84
CA ASN A 81 -3.97 1.44 5.96
C ASN A 81 -3.35 1.95 4.66
N THR A 82 -3.96 1.64 3.52
CA THR A 82 -3.52 2.15 2.22
C THR A 82 -4.68 2.44 1.28
N SER A 83 -4.51 3.44 0.41
CA SER A 83 -5.43 3.66 -0.70
C SER A 83 -5.26 2.65 -1.84
N ASP A 84 -4.20 1.84 -1.82
CA ASP A 84 -3.79 0.96 -2.93
C ASP A 84 -3.45 1.75 -4.22
N LEU A 85 -3.13 3.03 -4.09
CA LEU A 85 -2.75 3.90 -5.21
C LEU A 85 -1.32 4.41 -5.02
N ALA A 86 -0.50 4.30 -6.07
CA ALA A 86 0.91 4.59 -5.99
C ALA A 86 1.23 6.08 -5.78
N PRO A 87 2.40 6.41 -5.18
CA PRO A 87 2.88 7.78 -5.02
C PRO A 87 3.48 8.38 -6.30
N TYR A 88 3.80 7.55 -7.29
CA TYR A 88 4.15 7.97 -8.64
C TYR A 88 2.89 8.17 -9.50
N THR A 89 3.00 8.89 -10.61
CA THR A 89 1.87 9.03 -11.54
C THR A 89 1.62 7.71 -12.25
N MET A 90 0.42 7.16 -12.10
CA MET A 90 0.00 5.89 -12.69
C MET A 90 -0.50 6.08 -14.13
N GLY A 91 -0.63 4.97 -14.87
CA GLY A 91 -1.15 5.00 -16.22
C GLY A 91 -0.18 5.64 -17.24
N PRO A 92 -0.61 5.75 -18.50
CA PRO A 92 -1.90 5.35 -19.06
C PRO A 92 -1.97 3.84 -19.38
N TRP A 93 -3.19 3.31 -19.47
CA TRP A 93 -3.47 1.90 -19.75
C TRP A 93 -4.24 1.72 -21.07
N TYR A 94 -3.95 0.67 -21.83
CA TYR A 94 -4.54 0.42 -23.15
C TYR A 94 -4.90 -1.06 -23.36
N ASP A 95 -5.89 -1.35 -24.19
CA ASP A 95 -6.32 -2.72 -24.51
C ASP A 95 -5.59 -3.31 -25.73
N ASN A 96 -4.75 -2.54 -26.41
CA ASN A 96 -4.08 -2.97 -27.64
C ASN A 96 -2.66 -2.43 -27.82
N ALA A 97 -1.84 -3.16 -28.59
CA ALA A 97 -0.43 -2.84 -28.81
C ALA A 97 -0.20 -1.49 -29.51
N ALA A 98 -1.14 -1.09 -30.37
CA ALA A 98 -1.10 0.21 -31.03
C ALA A 98 -1.45 1.37 -30.09
N ARG A 99 -1.94 1.09 -28.86
CA ARG A 99 -2.29 2.07 -27.83
C ARG A 99 -3.29 3.11 -28.34
N THR A 100 -4.32 2.61 -29.04
CA THR A 100 -5.42 3.42 -29.59
C THR A 100 -6.74 3.19 -28.88
N THR A 101 -6.85 2.14 -28.07
CA THR A 101 -8.04 1.79 -27.30
C THR A 101 -7.67 1.82 -25.82
N GLU A 102 -8.25 2.76 -25.08
CA GLU A 102 -8.01 2.90 -23.65
C GLU A 102 -8.51 1.67 -22.89
N PHE A 103 -7.74 1.24 -21.90
CA PHE A 103 -8.18 0.17 -21.01
C PHE A 103 -9.36 0.64 -20.16
N VAL A 104 -10.35 -0.22 -20.10
CA VAL A 104 -11.68 0.12 -19.59
C VAL A 104 -11.81 0.08 -18.07
N ASN A 105 -10.84 -0.50 -17.35
CA ASN A 105 -10.80 -0.39 -15.88
C ASN A 105 -9.89 0.78 -15.51
N LEU A 106 -10.21 1.50 -14.43
CA LEU A 106 -9.35 2.54 -13.84
C LEU A 106 -9.16 2.27 -12.35
N PRO A 107 -7.98 2.60 -11.79
CA PRO A 107 -7.72 2.32 -10.39
C PRO A 107 -8.60 3.24 -9.50
N VAL A 108 -9.04 2.77 -8.34
CA VAL A 108 -9.82 3.56 -7.38
C VAL A 108 -9.32 3.29 -5.97
N ASN A 109 -9.56 4.25 -5.07
CA ASN A 109 -9.23 4.10 -3.66
C ASN A 109 -9.84 2.83 -3.05
N GLN A 110 -9.00 1.93 -2.55
CA GLN A 110 -9.46 0.72 -1.88
C GLN A 110 -9.68 0.93 -0.38
N ASN A 111 -9.05 1.94 0.22
CA ASN A 111 -9.02 2.19 1.67
C ASN A 111 -8.89 0.91 2.50
N LEU A 112 -7.84 0.14 2.21
CA LEU A 112 -7.65 -1.19 2.75
C LEU A 112 -6.92 -1.14 4.08
N ASN A 113 -7.46 -1.83 5.08
CA ASN A 113 -6.74 -2.17 6.31
C ASN A 113 -6.22 -3.60 6.19
N TYR A 114 -4.90 -3.77 6.28
CA TYR A 114 -4.24 -5.05 6.09
C TYR A 114 -3.24 -5.31 7.20
N ARG A 115 -2.98 -6.59 7.48
CA ARG A 115 -1.94 -7.03 8.42
C ARG A 115 -0.99 -8.05 7.83
N ILE A 116 0.27 -8.02 8.27
CA ILE A 116 1.31 -8.98 7.91
C ILE A 116 1.93 -9.53 9.20
N PRO A 117 2.19 -10.85 9.30
CA PRO A 117 2.78 -11.42 10.50
C PRO A 117 4.23 -10.93 10.68
N ARG A 118 4.64 -10.80 11.95
CA ARG A 118 5.99 -10.34 12.29
C ARG A 118 7.02 -11.40 11.91
N THR A 119 8.09 -10.98 11.22
CA THR A 119 9.21 -11.85 10.82
C THR A 119 9.80 -12.60 12.01
N SER A 120 9.91 -11.93 13.16
CA SER A 120 10.41 -12.50 14.42
C SER A 120 9.52 -13.59 15.03
N THR A 121 8.28 -13.72 14.56
CA THR A 121 7.30 -14.71 15.07
C THR A 121 6.95 -15.77 14.04
N LEU A 122 7.61 -15.78 12.88
CA LEU A 122 7.28 -16.74 11.82
C LEU A 122 7.61 -18.16 12.28
N PRO A 123 6.67 -19.11 12.12
CA PRO A 123 6.96 -20.50 12.36
C PRO A 123 7.91 -21.04 11.27
N THR A 124 8.46 -22.23 11.52
CA THR A 124 9.15 -22.99 10.47
C THR A 124 8.23 -23.13 9.25
N PRO A 125 8.74 -22.90 8.02
CA PRO A 125 7.95 -23.07 6.80
C PRO A 125 7.28 -24.46 6.75
N PRO A 126 5.97 -24.53 6.44
CA PRO A 126 5.24 -25.80 6.44
C PRO A 126 5.74 -26.71 5.31
N ALA A 127 5.64 -28.03 5.48
CA ALA A 127 5.97 -28.98 4.41
C ALA A 127 4.98 -28.90 3.24
N THR A 128 3.68 -28.83 3.55
CA THR A 128 2.61 -28.57 2.57
C THR A 128 2.43 -27.07 2.41
N LYS A 129 2.51 -26.58 1.18
CA LYS A 129 2.36 -25.16 0.89
C LYS A 129 0.92 -24.77 0.61
N THR A 130 0.59 -23.55 0.99
CA THR A 130 -0.71 -22.94 0.67
C THR A 130 -0.64 -22.32 -0.71
N SER A 131 -1.63 -22.61 -1.54
CA SER A 131 -1.78 -22.01 -2.85
C SER A 131 -1.95 -20.48 -2.77
N THR A 132 -1.30 -19.73 -3.66
CA THR A 132 -1.60 -18.31 -3.89
C THR A 132 -2.85 -18.11 -4.74
N LYS A 133 -3.24 -19.15 -5.49
CA LYS A 133 -4.35 -19.13 -6.44
C LYS A 133 -5.63 -18.65 -5.75
N GLY A 134 -6.14 -17.54 -6.24
CA GLY A 134 -7.37 -16.92 -5.79
C GLY A 134 -7.49 -15.64 -6.56
N MET A 135 -8.53 -15.54 -7.40
CA MET A 135 -8.79 -14.30 -8.10
C MET A 135 -8.98 -13.19 -7.05
N GLU A 136 -8.40 -12.02 -7.32
CA GLU A 136 -8.68 -10.75 -6.64
C GLU A 136 -7.96 -10.48 -5.30
N ASP A 137 -7.21 -11.43 -4.76
CA ASP A 137 -6.59 -11.30 -3.44
C ASP A 137 -5.09 -10.99 -3.50
N SER A 138 -4.66 -10.00 -2.71
CA SER A 138 -3.24 -9.63 -2.67
C SER A 138 -2.45 -10.70 -1.92
N ILE A 139 -1.41 -11.24 -2.55
CA ILE A 139 -0.45 -12.17 -1.94
C ILE A 139 0.58 -11.46 -1.07
N GLY A 140 0.56 -10.13 -1.07
CA GLY A 140 1.42 -9.28 -0.29
C GLY A 140 1.16 -7.83 -0.66
N PHE A 141 1.96 -6.93 -0.08
CA PHE A 141 1.94 -5.52 -0.42
C PHE A 141 3.35 -5.05 -0.68
N TYR A 142 3.48 -4.22 -1.69
CA TYR A 142 4.68 -3.45 -1.91
C TYR A 142 4.78 -2.32 -0.88
N VAL A 143 6.00 -1.85 -0.63
CA VAL A 143 6.27 -0.88 0.44
C VAL A 143 5.68 0.50 0.20
N ASP A 144 5.21 0.80 -1.02
CA ASP A 144 4.42 1.99 -1.34
C ASP A 144 2.92 1.84 -1.05
N GLY A 145 2.47 0.65 -0.65
CA GLY A 145 1.07 0.34 -0.35
C GLY A 145 0.29 -0.24 -1.53
N VAL A 146 0.93 -0.50 -2.68
CA VAL A 146 0.28 -1.14 -3.84
C VAL A 146 0.20 -2.66 -3.65
N SER A 147 -0.92 -3.25 -4.06
CA SER A 147 -1.16 -4.68 -4.00
C SER A 147 -0.18 -5.49 -4.86
N MET A 148 0.31 -6.59 -4.30
CA MET A 148 1.06 -7.59 -5.02
C MET A 148 0.14 -8.76 -5.39
N PHE A 149 0.09 -9.10 -6.66
CA PHE A 149 -0.69 -10.23 -7.17
C PHE A 149 0.24 -11.38 -7.58
N ASP A 150 -0.32 -12.57 -7.58
CA ASP A 150 0.38 -13.78 -8.00
C ASP A 150 0.48 -13.84 -9.55
N PRO A 151 1.17 -14.83 -10.15
CA PRO A 151 1.38 -14.85 -11.59
C PRO A 151 0.14 -15.30 -12.39
N THR A 152 -1.04 -15.40 -11.78
CA THR A 152 -2.29 -15.81 -12.45
C THR A 152 -3.19 -14.63 -12.76
N ASP A 153 -3.93 -14.71 -13.87
CA ASP A 153 -5.01 -13.76 -14.21
C ASP A 153 -6.42 -14.32 -13.95
N GLY A 154 -6.46 -15.47 -13.26
CA GLY A 154 -7.69 -16.18 -12.92
C GLY A 154 -8.34 -16.99 -14.03
N PHE A 155 -7.83 -16.96 -15.26
CA PHE A 155 -8.22 -17.92 -16.28
C PHE A 155 -7.50 -19.25 -16.07
N THR A 156 -8.23 -20.34 -16.27
CA THR A 156 -7.64 -21.68 -16.35
C THR A 156 -8.15 -22.42 -17.56
N TYR A 157 -7.35 -23.34 -18.10
CA TYR A 157 -7.82 -24.29 -19.10
C TYR A 157 -8.41 -25.55 -18.45
N SER A 158 -9.63 -25.90 -18.83
CA SER A 158 -10.30 -27.14 -18.45
C SER A 158 -11.27 -27.58 -19.55
N GLY A 159 -11.34 -28.89 -19.84
CA GLY A 159 -12.41 -29.44 -20.68
C GLY A 159 -12.48 -28.90 -22.12
N GLY A 160 -11.37 -28.41 -22.68
CA GLY A 160 -11.30 -27.95 -24.08
C GLY A 160 -11.18 -26.44 -24.27
N ALA A 161 -11.43 -25.63 -23.24
CA ALA A 161 -11.42 -24.16 -23.33
C ALA A 161 -10.86 -23.49 -22.07
N GLU A 162 -10.53 -22.20 -22.19
CA GLU A 162 -10.24 -21.33 -21.04
C GLU A 162 -11.53 -20.79 -20.43
N ALA A 163 -11.58 -20.70 -19.10
CA ALA A 163 -12.69 -20.14 -18.36
C ALA A 163 -12.20 -19.24 -17.22
N SER A 164 -13.02 -18.24 -16.87
CA SER A 164 -12.84 -17.30 -15.76
C SER A 164 -14.19 -17.07 -15.06
N PRO A 165 -14.31 -17.29 -13.73
CA PRO A 165 -13.29 -17.87 -12.87
C PRO A 165 -12.97 -19.32 -13.26
N GLY A 166 -11.68 -19.62 -13.40
CA GLY A 166 -11.20 -20.93 -13.79
C GLY A 166 -11.03 -21.91 -12.62
N THR A 167 -11.24 -23.20 -12.86
CA THR A 167 -11.04 -24.28 -11.87
C THR A 167 -10.09 -25.39 -12.36
N GLY A 168 -9.50 -25.21 -13.55
CA GLY A 168 -8.55 -26.13 -14.17
C GLY A 168 -7.16 -26.10 -13.54
N GLN A 169 -6.30 -27.02 -13.99
CA GLN A 169 -4.92 -27.16 -13.47
C GLN A 169 -3.87 -26.41 -14.28
N TRP A 170 -4.27 -25.81 -15.41
CA TRP A 170 -3.41 -25.01 -16.28
C TRP A 170 -3.81 -23.54 -16.12
N HIS A 171 -3.03 -22.78 -15.37
CA HIS A 171 -3.32 -21.41 -14.95
C HIS A 171 -2.67 -20.45 -15.93
N ARG A 172 -3.45 -19.56 -16.51
CA ARG A 172 -2.95 -18.62 -17.49
C ARG A 172 -2.05 -17.59 -16.82
N ASP A 173 -0.90 -17.33 -17.44
CA ASP A 173 0.16 -16.47 -16.92
C ASP A 173 -0.22 -14.99 -17.13
N ALA A 174 -0.41 -14.23 -16.06
CA ALA A 174 -0.88 -12.85 -16.14
C ALA A 174 0.11 -11.95 -16.90
N TYR A 175 1.41 -12.12 -16.68
CA TYR A 175 2.40 -11.31 -17.39
C TYR A 175 2.35 -11.56 -18.89
N PHE A 176 2.24 -12.83 -19.33
CA PHE A 176 2.13 -13.15 -20.75
C PHE A 176 0.83 -12.64 -21.38
N ASN A 177 -0.29 -12.72 -20.66
CA ASN A 177 -1.62 -12.52 -21.25
C ASN A 177 -2.18 -11.11 -21.03
N GLU A 178 -1.73 -10.39 -20.01
CA GLU A 178 -2.29 -9.09 -19.62
C GLU A 178 -1.32 -7.93 -19.75
N SER A 179 -0.03 -8.16 -20.05
CA SER A 179 0.97 -7.08 -20.13
C SER A 179 0.61 -5.96 -21.09
N ILE A 180 -0.26 -6.23 -22.07
CA ILE A 180 -0.78 -5.23 -23.00
C ILE A 180 -1.52 -4.09 -22.26
N THR A 181 -2.15 -4.42 -21.14
CA THR A 181 -2.93 -3.51 -20.29
C THR A 181 -2.10 -2.80 -19.24
N PHE A 182 -0.80 -3.11 -19.11
CA PHE A 182 0.04 -2.52 -18.07
C PHE A 182 0.44 -1.08 -18.41
N ASP A 183 0.55 -0.25 -17.38
CA ASP A 183 1.14 1.07 -17.49
C ASP A 183 2.68 1.01 -17.56
N PRO A 184 3.39 2.15 -17.73
CA PRO A 184 4.85 2.17 -17.73
C PRO A 184 5.50 1.63 -16.45
N GLY A 185 4.77 1.57 -15.33
CA GLY A 185 5.21 0.95 -14.08
C GLY A 185 4.97 -0.56 -14.03
N ASN A 186 4.58 -1.19 -15.15
CA ASN A 186 4.15 -2.59 -15.26
C ASN A 186 2.94 -2.94 -14.38
N THR A 187 2.06 -1.98 -14.10
CA THR A 187 0.98 -2.17 -13.13
C THR A 187 -0.36 -1.86 -13.80
N HIS A 188 -1.41 -2.57 -13.40
CA HIS A 188 -2.76 -2.35 -13.92
C HIS A 188 -3.82 -2.60 -12.85
N GLN A 189 -5.07 -2.70 -13.25
CA GLN A 189 -6.19 -2.85 -12.34
C GLN A 189 -7.27 -3.76 -12.91
N GLN A 190 -7.88 -4.54 -12.02
CA GLN A 190 -9.08 -5.29 -12.35
C GLN A 190 -10.33 -4.39 -12.31
N ASN A 191 -11.49 -4.97 -12.60
CA ASN A 191 -12.78 -4.29 -12.63
C ASN A 191 -13.16 -3.56 -11.32
N THR A 192 -12.69 -4.02 -10.16
CA THR A 192 -12.88 -3.37 -8.85
C THR A 192 -11.97 -2.15 -8.63
N GLY A 193 -11.06 -1.87 -9.58
CA GLY A 193 -10.12 -0.76 -9.53
C GLY A 193 -8.96 -0.95 -8.55
N LYS A 194 -8.73 -2.17 -8.08
CA LYS A 194 -7.56 -2.54 -7.26
C LYS A 194 -6.30 -2.50 -8.14
N TYR A 195 -5.35 -1.64 -7.82
CA TYR A 195 -4.15 -1.42 -8.62
C TYR A 195 -3.05 -2.36 -8.15
N HIS A 196 -2.48 -3.14 -9.07
CA HIS A 196 -1.60 -4.24 -8.71
C HIS A 196 -0.64 -4.65 -9.82
N ASN A 197 0.43 -5.33 -9.39
CA ASN A 197 1.47 -5.87 -10.27
C ASN A 197 1.63 -7.38 -10.03
N HIS A 198 1.75 -8.12 -11.13
CA HIS A 198 1.95 -9.58 -11.18
C HIS A 198 3.41 -10.01 -11.32
N ALA A 199 4.33 -9.06 -11.50
CA ALA A 199 5.70 -9.37 -11.85
C ALA A 199 6.74 -8.36 -11.31
N ASN A 200 7.13 -7.38 -12.13
CA ASN A 200 8.17 -6.41 -11.78
C ASN A 200 7.57 -5.01 -11.56
N PRO A 201 7.42 -4.51 -10.31
CA PRO A 201 6.94 -3.16 -10.00
C PRO A 201 8.03 -2.13 -10.28
N ILE A 202 8.37 -1.94 -11.56
CA ILE A 202 9.59 -1.24 -11.98
C ILE A 202 9.62 0.24 -11.56
N ALA A 203 8.44 0.90 -11.52
CA ALA A 203 8.31 2.27 -11.05
C ALA A 203 8.63 2.42 -9.56
N LEU A 204 8.16 1.47 -8.73
CA LEU A 204 8.50 1.42 -7.30
C LEU A 204 10.00 1.16 -7.10
N ARG A 205 10.58 0.26 -7.88
CA ARG A 205 12.02 -0.03 -7.78
C ARG A 205 12.87 1.20 -8.10
N TYR A 206 12.49 1.97 -9.12
CA TYR A 206 13.11 3.27 -9.37
C TYR A 206 12.93 4.23 -8.19
N LEU A 207 11.72 4.32 -7.62
CA LEU A 207 11.45 5.16 -6.45
C LEU A 207 12.32 4.82 -5.24
N LEU A 208 12.62 3.54 -5.05
CA LEU A 208 13.50 3.03 -3.98
C LEU A 208 15.00 3.15 -4.30
N GLY A 209 15.36 3.64 -5.49
CA GLY A 209 16.76 3.72 -5.93
C GLY A 209 17.41 2.36 -6.16
N ASP A 210 16.62 1.35 -6.53
CA ASP A 210 17.13 0.05 -7.00
C ASP A 210 17.76 0.20 -8.41
N HIS A 211 18.17 -0.91 -9.01
CA HIS A 211 18.88 -0.97 -10.28
C HIS A 211 18.02 -0.69 -11.53
N VAL A 212 17.38 0.48 -11.58
CA VAL A 212 16.43 0.91 -12.61
C VAL A 212 16.78 2.33 -13.09
N ASP A 213 16.77 2.52 -14.40
CA ASP A 213 16.91 3.83 -15.04
C ASP A 213 15.54 4.40 -15.44
N PHE A 214 15.41 5.73 -15.39
CA PHE A 214 14.21 6.45 -15.85
C PHE A 214 14.55 7.36 -17.02
N ASN A 215 13.85 7.18 -18.14
CA ASN A 215 13.95 8.07 -19.28
C ASN A 215 12.94 9.21 -19.14
N SER A 216 13.44 10.41 -18.87
CA SER A 216 12.61 11.60 -18.63
C SER A 216 11.87 12.12 -19.86
N ALA A 217 12.33 11.77 -21.08
CA ALA A 217 11.70 12.17 -22.33
C ALA A 217 10.49 11.28 -22.66
N THR A 218 10.63 9.97 -22.49
CA THR A 218 9.55 8.99 -22.76
C THR A 218 8.68 8.70 -21.55
N LYS A 219 9.12 9.11 -20.36
CA LYS A 219 8.51 8.79 -19.05
C LYS A 219 8.38 7.28 -18.81
N THR A 220 9.42 6.53 -19.15
CA THR A 220 9.46 5.07 -19.02
C THR A 220 10.64 4.61 -18.18
N TYR A 221 10.51 3.42 -17.60
CA TYR A 221 11.53 2.78 -16.78
C TYR A 221 12.15 1.60 -17.53
N SER A 222 13.41 1.30 -17.24
CA SER A 222 14.12 0.13 -17.77
C SER A 222 15.13 -0.37 -16.75
N GLU A 223 15.43 -1.67 -16.74
CA GLU A 223 16.57 -2.14 -15.95
C GLU A 223 17.84 -1.44 -16.39
N SER A 224 18.63 -1.01 -15.40
CA SER A 224 19.91 -0.41 -15.72
C SER A 224 20.82 -1.43 -16.40
N THR A 225 21.59 -0.95 -17.37
CA THR A 225 22.59 -1.75 -18.09
C THR A 225 23.94 -1.79 -17.37
N ALA A 226 24.11 -0.97 -16.32
CA ALA A 226 25.28 -1.01 -15.46
C ALA A 226 25.39 -2.34 -14.70
N ALA A 227 26.57 -2.62 -14.14
CA ALA A 227 26.71 -3.72 -13.20
C ALA A 227 26.04 -3.34 -11.86
N PRO A 228 25.27 -4.25 -11.23
CA PRO A 228 24.66 -3.96 -9.94
C PRO A 228 25.74 -3.84 -8.85
N VAL A 229 25.76 -2.70 -8.16
CA VAL A 229 26.75 -2.40 -7.09
C VAL A 229 26.15 -2.40 -5.69
N LYS A 230 24.83 -2.63 -5.56
CA LYS A 230 24.10 -2.63 -4.28
C LYS A 230 23.11 -3.79 -4.26
N HIS A 231 22.93 -4.37 -3.07
CA HIS A 231 21.81 -5.27 -2.81
C HIS A 231 20.50 -4.51 -3.08
N SER A 232 19.53 -5.15 -3.72
CA SER A 232 18.22 -4.53 -3.92
C SER A 232 17.58 -4.21 -2.56
N PRO A 233 16.80 -3.13 -2.44
CA PRO A 233 16.05 -2.84 -1.21
C PRO A 233 14.89 -3.83 -1.04
N ILE A 234 14.31 -3.88 0.17
CA ILE A 234 13.00 -4.49 0.38
C ILE A 234 11.98 -3.70 -0.44
N ILE A 235 11.34 -4.36 -1.39
CA ILE A 235 10.29 -3.78 -2.23
C ILE A 235 8.89 -4.10 -1.70
N GLY A 236 8.75 -5.14 -0.87
CA GLY A 236 7.46 -5.55 -0.34
C GLY A 236 7.55 -6.64 0.71
N TRP A 237 6.38 -7.04 1.20
CA TRP A 237 6.20 -8.09 2.18
C TRP A 237 5.08 -9.02 1.74
N MET A 238 5.36 -10.31 1.79
CA MET A 238 4.37 -11.35 1.46
C MET A 238 3.38 -11.54 2.61
N ARG A 239 2.19 -12.08 2.29
CA ARG A 239 1.14 -12.45 3.26
C ARG A 239 1.63 -13.43 4.33
N ASP A 240 2.68 -14.18 4.04
CA ASP A 240 3.36 -15.10 4.96
C ASP A 240 4.45 -14.45 5.83
N GLY A 241 4.69 -13.14 5.66
CA GLY A 241 5.58 -12.32 6.48
C GLY A 241 7.03 -12.24 6.02
N TYR A 242 7.43 -12.97 4.97
CA TYR A 242 8.80 -12.87 4.46
C TYR A 242 9.00 -11.65 3.56
N PRO A 243 10.20 -11.03 3.55
CA PRO A 243 10.51 -9.90 2.70
C PRO A 243 10.60 -10.29 1.23
N VAL A 244 10.25 -9.35 0.37
CA VAL A 244 10.45 -9.40 -1.09
C VAL A 244 11.50 -8.35 -1.46
N TYR A 245 12.53 -8.78 -2.18
CA TYR A 245 13.58 -7.92 -2.71
C TYR A 245 13.46 -7.77 -4.22
N GLY A 246 14.05 -6.69 -4.75
CA GLY A 246 14.40 -6.61 -6.17
C GLY A 246 15.36 -7.74 -6.61
N PRO A 247 15.83 -7.73 -7.86
CA PRO A 247 16.48 -8.88 -8.47
C PRO A 247 17.93 -9.11 -7.98
N ASN A 248 18.56 -8.17 -7.27
CA ASN A 248 19.98 -8.23 -6.94
C ASN A 248 20.22 -8.55 -5.46
N GLY A 249 21.16 -9.46 -5.20
CA GLY A 249 21.56 -9.86 -3.86
C GLY A 249 23.05 -10.21 -3.77
N TYR A 250 23.50 -10.62 -2.59
CA TYR A 250 24.87 -11.11 -2.39
C TYR A 250 25.10 -12.39 -3.20
N SER A 251 26.24 -12.46 -3.89
CA SER A 251 26.63 -13.59 -4.73
C SER A 251 26.76 -14.88 -3.92
N SER A 252 27.29 -14.79 -2.70
CA SER A 252 27.28 -15.84 -1.69
C SER A 252 26.18 -15.59 -0.66
N ALA A 253 25.38 -16.62 -0.36
CA ALA A 253 24.14 -16.49 0.41
C ALA A 253 24.38 -15.99 1.84
N LEU A 254 25.51 -16.38 2.43
CA LEU A 254 25.81 -16.18 3.85
C LEU A 254 26.98 -15.21 4.06
N ASP A 255 27.38 -14.48 3.01
CA ASP A 255 28.53 -13.58 3.06
C ASP A 255 28.16 -12.21 2.47
N SER A 256 27.94 -11.25 3.37
CA SER A 256 27.64 -9.86 3.04
C SER A 256 28.83 -9.08 2.48
N SER A 257 30.04 -9.66 2.51
CA SER A 257 31.23 -9.10 1.85
C SER A 257 31.42 -9.60 0.42
N SER A 258 30.62 -10.59 -0.01
CA SER A 258 30.65 -11.09 -1.37
C SER A 258 30.14 -10.05 -2.38
N GLY A 259 30.49 -10.23 -3.66
CA GLY A 259 30.03 -9.33 -4.73
C GLY A 259 28.50 -9.33 -4.87
N ILE A 260 27.96 -8.30 -5.51
CA ILE A 260 26.52 -8.20 -5.83
C ILE A 260 26.28 -8.76 -7.23
N ARG A 261 25.18 -9.52 -7.38
CA ARG A 261 24.69 -9.97 -8.69
C ARG A 261 23.19 -10.18 -8.67
N ARG A 262 22.62 -10.32 -9.86
CA ARG A 262 21.23 -10.79 -10.03
C ARG A 262 21.09 -12.22 -9.51
N MET A 263 20.00 -12.50 -8.79
CA MET A 263 19.61 -13.85 -8.39
C MET A 263 19.06 -14.63 -9.58
N THR A 264 19.47 -15.88 -9.73
CA THR A 264 19.00 -16.77 -10.79
C THR A 264 17.82 -17.59 -10.30
N GLY A 265 16.66 -17.45 -10.97
CA GLY A 265 15.47 -18.25 -10.69
C GLY A 265 15.64 -19.73 -11.01
N GLY A 266 14.86 -20.59 -10.35
CA GLY A 266 14.91 -22.04 -10.55
C GLY A 266 14.06 -22.57 -11.71
N PHE A 267 13.41 -21.70 -12.50
CA PHE A 267 12.46 -22.12 -13.53
C PHE A 267 12.96 -21.85 -14.95
N VAL A 268 12.73 -22.82 -15.84
CA VAL A 268 13.06 -22.75 -17.25
C VAL A 268 11.85 -23.13 -18.10
N LYS A 269 11.75 -22.54 -19.30
CA LYS A 269 10.65 -22.84 -20.22
C LYS A 269 10.78 -24.26 -20.76
N ARG A 270 9.66 -24.97 -20.92
CA ARG A 270 9.64 -26.35 -21.44
C ARG A 270 9.67 -26.40 -22.98
N ASP A 271 10.70 -25.78 -23.57
CA ASP A 271 10.94 -25.71 -25.02
C ASP A 271 12.03 -26.68 -25.50
N GLY A 272 12.58 -27.52 -24.61
CA GLY A 272 13.69 -28.43 -24.92
C GLY A 272 15.07 -27.78 -25.03
N THR A 273 15.21 -26.47 -24.78
CA THR A 273 16.51 -25.77 -24.92
C THR A 273 17.45 -26.03 -23.74
N THR A 274 16.90 -26.29 -22.56
CA THR A 274 17.67 -26.60 -21.35
C THR A 274 17.87 -28.11 -21.21
N THR A 275 19.10 -28.57 -20.97
CA THR A 275 19.35 -30.01 -20.84
C THR A 275 18.49 -30.65 -19.75
N GLY A 276 17.80 -31.74 -20.08
CA GLY A 276 16.89 -32.44 -19.17
C GLY A 276 15.47 -31.88 -19.11
N VAL A 277 15.18 -30.73 -19.74
CA VAL A 277 13.81 -30.22 -19.90
C VAL A 277 13.14 -30.90 -21.08
N ASP A 278 11.85 -31.17 -20.97
CA ASP A 278 11.04 -31.65 -22.08
C ASP A 278 10.70 -30.51 -23.05
N ASN A 279 10.32 -30.89 -24.28
CA ASN A 279 9.82 -29.97 -25.28
C ASN A 279 8.33 -30.21 -25.47
N ILE A 280 7.49 -29.44 -24.78
CA ILE A 280 6.03 -29.65 -24.82
C ILE A 280 5.39 -29.31 -26.16
N THR A 281 6.14 -28.68 -27.07
CA THR A 281 5.70 -28.50 -28.46
C THR A 281 5.66 -29.82 -29.24
N THR A 282 6.43 -30.83 -28.80
CA THR A 282 6.45 -32.16 -29.42
C THR A 282 5.86 -33.23 -28.51
N THR A 283 6.05 -33.14 -27.20
CA THR A 283 5.56 -34.15 -26.24
C THR A 283 4.13 -33.90 -25.76
N GLY A 284 3.58 -32.70 -25.99
CA GLY A 284 2.28 -32.29 -25.49
C GLY A 284 2.30 -31.80 -24.03
N ARG A 285 1.22 -31.15 -23.61
CA ARG A 285 1.07 -30.56 -22.28
C ARG A 285 0.65 -31.59 -21.23
N SER A 286 1.61 -32.16 -20.52
CA SER A 286 1.42 -32.80 -19.21
C SER A 286 1.89 -31.88 -18.09
N LEU A 287 1.30 -31.97 -16.90
CA LEU A 287 1.75 -31.15 -15.77
C LEU A 287 3.22 -31.45 -15.41
N PRO A 288 4.03 -30.41 -15.14
CA PRO A 288 5.40 -30.59 -14.68
C PRO A 288 5.43 -31.12 -13.23
N THR A 289 6.53 -31.76 -12.85
CA THR A 289 6.69 -32.43 -11.55
C THR A 289 6.38 -31.53 -10.35
N TRP A 290 6.85 -30.28 -10.35
CA TRP A 290 6.54 -29.30 -9.30
C TRP A 290 5.02 -29.04 -9.17
N ALA A 291 4.31 -28.92 -10.29
CA ALA A 291 2.88 -28.63 -10.29
C ALA A 291 2.07 -29.84 -9.78
N THR A 292 2.40 -31.05 -10.24
CA THR A 292 1.78 -32.29 -9.77
C THR A 292 2.02 -32.50 -8.27
N ARG A 293 3.22 -32.17 -7.77
CA ARG A 293 3.52 -32.30 -6.33
C ARG A 293 2.69 -31.34 -5.48
N ASN A 294 2.55 -30.09 -5.90
CA ASN A 294 1.88 -29.07 -5.09
C ASN A 294 0.35 -29.03 -5.28
N ASN A 295 -0.19 -29.65 -6.33
CA ASN A 295 -1.64 -29.72 -6.56
C ASN A 295 -2.31 -30.97 -5.97
N GLY A 296 -1.61 -31.72 -5.11
CA GLY A 296 -2.14 -32.94 -4.49
C GLY A 296 -2.03 -34.19 -5.36
N GLY A 297 -1.12 -34.21 -6.34
CA GLY A 297 -0.91 -35.36 -7.23
C GLY A 297 -1.93 -35.45 -8.36
N ILE A 298 -2.67 -34.37 -8.64
CA ILE A 298 -3.67 -34.35 -9.71
C ILE A 298 -2.94 -34.29 -11.05
N SER A 299 -3.20 -35.28 -11.90
CA SER A 299 -2.77 -35.28 -13.30
C SER A 299 -3.78 -34.52 -14.16
N ALA A 300 -3.29 -33.67 -15.05
CA ALA A 300 -4.12 -32.96 -16.02
C ALA A 300 -3.37 -32.74 -17.34
N THR A 301 -4.09 -32.86 -18.45
CA THR A 301 -3.56 -32.55 -19.78
C THR A 301 -3.97 -31.13 -20.18
N GLY A 302 -3.02 -30.34 -20.66
CA GLY A 302 -3.27 -28.99 -21.15
C GLY A 302 -3.60 -28.98 -22.64
N PRO A 303 -3.92 -27.81 -23.22
CA PRO A 303 -4.20 -27.73 -24.65
C PRO A 303 -2.93 -27.98 -25.47
N THR A 304 -3.08 -28.53 -26.69
CA THR A 304 -1.97 -28.63 -27.64
C THR A 304 -1.36 -27.25 -27.90
N VAL A 305 -0.03 -27.16 -27.93
CA VAL A 305 0.66 -25.92 -28.26
C VAL A 305 0.30 -25.50 -29.69
N SER A 306 -0.22 -24.29 -29.83
CA SER A 306 -0.70 -23.75 -31.11
C SER A 306 -0.62 -22.22 -31.10
N THR A 307 -1.04 -21.57 -32.18
CA THR A 307 -1.20 -20.10 -32.21
C THR A 307 -2.25 -19.60 -31.22
N THR A 308 -3.28 -20.41 -30.94
CA THR A 308 -4.29 -20.10 -29.92
C THR A 308 -3.76 -20.34 -28.51
N TYR A 309 -2.98 -21.40 -28.28
CA TYR A 309 -2.43 -21.74 -26.97
C TYR A 309 -0.89 -21.81 -27.01
N PRO A 310 -0.21 -20.68 -27.27
CA PRO A 310 1.24 -20.64 -27.45
C PRO A 310 1.99 -21.08 -26.20
N LEU A 311 3.27 -21.44 -26.37
CA LEU A 311 4.17 -21.80 -25.28
C LEU A 311 4.47 -20.60 -24.37
N GLY A 312 4.36 -20.79 -23.06
CA GLY A 312 4.50 -19.75 -22.05
C GLY A 312 3.19 -19.09 -21.65
N ARG A 313 2.06 -19.51 -22.24
CA ARG A 313 0.72 -19.01 -21.90
C ARG A 313 0.27 -19.45 -20.52
N TYR A 314 0.76 -20.59 -20.03
CA TYR A 314 0.41 -21.14 -18.72
C TYR A 314 1.62 -21.18 -17.79
N ASN A 315 1.37 -21.01 -16.50
CA ASN A 315 2.37 -21.14 -15.44
C ASN A 315 3.02 -22.54 -15.45
N GLU A 316 2.26 -23.57 -15.84
CA GLU A 316 2.71 -24.96 -15.95
C GLU A 316 3.52 -25.27 -17.24
N ASP A 317 3.71 -24.28 -18.13
CA ASP A 317 4.65 -24.37 -19.26
C ASP A 317 6.13 -24.22 -18.82
N TRP A 318 6.38 -23.99 -17.53
CA TRP A 318 7.70 -23.87 -16.93
C TRP A 318 8.06 -25.12 -16.11
N ALA A 319 9.32 -25.55 -16.17
CA ALA A 319 9.87 -26.64 -15.36
C ALA A 319 10.79 -26.09 -14.28
N TYR A 320 10.79 -26.73 -13.11
CA TYR A 320 11.70 -26.41 -12.02
C TYR A 320 13.00 -27.19 -12.20
N LEU A 321 14.14 -26.50 -12.29
CA LEU A 321 15.46 -27.09 -12.50
C LEU A 321 15.82 -28.13 -11.44
N GLY A 322 15.41 -27.94 -10.19
CA GLY A 322 15.69 -28.90 -9.11
C GLY A 322 15.08 -30.29 -9.32
N ASP A 323 14.11 -30.42 -10.24
CA ASP A 323 13.53 -31.71 -10.64
C ASP A 323 14.26 -32.36 -11.83
N LEU A 324 15.15 -31.63 -12.50
CA LEU A 324 15.76 -32.03 -13.76
C LEU A 324 17.20 -32.56 -13.59
N TYR A 325 17.66 -33.29 -14.61
CA TYR A 325 19.01 -33.84 -14.69
C TYR A 325 19.80 -33.19 -15.82
N LYS A 326 21.03 -32.76 -15.52
CA LYS A 326 21.98 -32.24 -16.51
C LYS A 326 22.58 -33.34 -17.37
N SER A 327 22.81 -34.50 -16.78
CA SER A 327 23.38 -35.68 -17.45
C SER A 327 23.31 -36.89 -16.55
N GLY A 328 22.85 -38.03 -17.08
CA GLY A 328 22.72 -39.28 -16.32
C GLY A 328 22.00 -39.06 -14.99
N SER A 329 22.66 -39.39 -13.88
CA SER A 329 22.14 -39.20 -12.52
C SER A 329 22.49 -37.84 -11.88
N THR A 330 23.11 -36.92 -12.62
CA THR A 330 23.53 -35.59 -12.12
C THR A 330 22.37 -34.60 -12.23
N LYS A 331 21.82 -34.17 -11.07
CA LYS A 331 20.78 -33.13 -11.01
C LYS A 331 21.35 -31.72 -11.12
N TYR A 332 20.49 -30.77 -11.49
CA TYR A 332 20.76 -29.37 -11.17
C TYR A 332 20.72 -29.17 -9.64
N ALA A 333 21.62 -28.32 -9.14
CA ALA A 333 21.81 -28.06 -7.73
C ALA A 333 21.54 -26.58 -7.42
N GLN A 334 20.64 -26.34 -6.47
CA GLN A 334 20.42 -25.01 -5.91
C GLN A 334 21.69 -24.50 -5.23
N GLY A 335 22.01 -23.22 -5.41
CA GLY A 335 23.24 -22.57 -4.96
C GLY A 335 24.42 -22.74 -5.91
N VAL A 336 24.27 -23.55 -6.97
CA VAL A 336 25.28 -23.74 -8.03
C VAL A 336 24.71 -23.31 -9.38
N ASP A 337 23.57 -23.87 -9.79
CA ASP A 337 22.97 -23.62 -11.10
C ASP A 337 21.91 -22.54 -11.09
N PHE A 338 21.24 -22.39 -9.95
CA PHE A 338 20.19 -21.42 -9.70
C PHE A 338 20.17 -21.12 -8.20
N ASP A 339 19.65 -19.96 -7.81
CA ASP A 339 19.67 -19.49 -6.41
C ASP A 339 18.37 -19.76 -5.67
N LEU A 340 17.25 -19.57 -6.37
CA LEU A 340 15.92 -19.53 -5.78
C LEU A 340 15.25 -20.90 -5.89
N ASN A 341 14.66 -21.36 -4.79
CA ASN A 341 13.98 -22.66 -4.77
C ASN A 341 12.65 -22.63 -5.56
N GLU A 342 11.93 -23.75 -5.54
CA GLU A 342 10.62 -23.92 -6.18
C GLU A 342 9.55 -22.90 -5.72
N TYR A 343 9.76 -22.19 -4.61
CA TYR A 343 8.84 -21.18 -4.09
C TYR A 343 9.39 -19.76 -4.23
N ASN A 344 10.38 -19.58 -5.09
CA ASN A 344 11.04 -18.30 -5.38
C ASN A 344 11.79 -17.68 -4.18
N VAL A 345 12.28 -18.49 -3.23
CA VAL A 345 13.02 -17.99 -2.06
C VAL A 345 14.43 -18.53 -1.94
N ARG A 346 15.28 -17.78 -1.22
CA ARG A 346 16.62 -18.18 -0.77
C ARG A 346 16.78 -17.80 0.71
N TYR A 347 17.39 -18.69 1.50
CA TYR A 347 17.88 -18.31 2.82
C TYR A 347 19.22 -17.58 2.65
N CYS A 348 19.30 -16.32 3.07
CA CYS A 348 20.49 -15.50 2.90
C CYS A 348 20.58 -14.38 3.93
N VAL A 349 21.79 -13.87 4.13
CA VAL A 349 22.01 -12.60 4.82
C VAL A 349 21.63 -11.46 3.88
N THR A 350 21.06 -10.39 4.43
CA THR A 350 20.74 -9.15 3.71
C THR A 350 21.21 -7.95 4.54
N PRO A 351 21.25 -6.73 3.98
CA PRO A 351 21.54 -5.54 4.77
C PRO A 351 20.64 -5.40 6.02
N GLU A 352 19.35 -5.73 5.88
CA GLU A 352 18.36 -5.65 6.94
C GLU A 352 18.36 -6.86 7.88
N PHE A 353 18.72 -8.03 7.36
CA PHE A 353 18.77 -9.30 8.09
C PHE A 353 20.20 -9.90 8.07
N PRO A 354 21.15 -9.31 8.81
CA PRO A 354 22.53 -9.81 8.85
C PRO A 354 22.65 -11.19 9.53
N GLY A 355 21.63 -11.60 10.30
CA GLY A 355 21.53 -12.94 10.88
C GLY A 355 20.90 -13.99 9.95
N GLY A 356 20.51 -13.59 8.74
CA GLY A 356 19.86 -14.46 7.76
C GLY A 356 18.33 -14.46 7.87
N THR A 357 17.66 -14.52 6.72
CA THR A 357 16.22 -14.76 6.58
C THR A 357 15.95 -15.54 5.28
N TYR A 358 14.81 -16.22 5.19
CA TYR A 358 14.25 -16.52 3.88
C TYR A 358 13.71 -15.24 3.26
N ALA A 359 13.95 -15.06 1.96
CA ALA A 359 13.52 -13.89 1.22
C ALA A 359 13.10 -14.29 -0.20
N TYR A 360 12.03 -13.65 -0.68
CA TYR A 360 11.61 -13.70 -2.08
C TYR A 360 12.42 -12.69 -2.90
N PHE A 361 12.67 -13.00 -4.16
CA PHE A 361 13.38 -12.11 -5.09
C PHE A 361 12.65 -12.01 -6.41
N LEU A 362 12.65 -10.81 -7.01
CA LEU A 362 12.16 -10.65 -8.38
C LEU A 362 13.06 -11.41 -9.37
N CYS A 363 12.43 -12.25 -10.20
CA CYS A 363 13.10 -12.96 -11.29
C CYS A 363 13.09 -12.16 -12.59
N LEU A 364 14.27 -11.77 -13.07
CA LEU A 364 14.47 -11.12 -14.37
C LEU A 364 15.52 -11.88 -15.19
N ASN A 365 15.39 -11.88 -16.51
CA ASN A 365 16.45 -12.35 -17.39
C ASN A 365 17.59 -11.30 -17.51
N ALA A 366 18.64 -11.65 -18.26
CA ALA A 366 19.76 -10.76 -18.49
C ALA A 366 19.38 -9.42 -19.18
N ALA A 367 18.29 -9.40 -19.94
CA ALA A 367 17.75 -8.20 -20.60
C ALA A 367 16.79 -7.39 -19.70
N GLY A 368 16.60 -7.77 -18.44
CA GLY A 368 15.71 -7.10 -17.51
C GLY A 368 14.22 -7.41 -17.71
N VAL A 369 13.90 -8.40 -18.54
CA VAL A 369 12.51 -8.85 -18.75
C VAL A 369 12.12 -9.80 -17.62
N PRO A 370 10.94 -9.61 -17.00
CA PRO A 370 10.41 -10.53 -16.00
C PRO A 370 10.41 -11.99 -16.49
N GLN A 371 10.83 -12.91 -15.63
CA GLN A 371 10.77 -14.36 -15.86
C GLN A 371 9.95 -15.02 -14.77
N PHE A 372 9.13 -16.00 -15.15
CA PHE A 372 8.42 -16.83 -14.19
C PHE A 372 9.42 -17.40 -13.16
N PRO A 373 9.13 -17.31 -11.85
CA PRO A 373 7.82 -16.96 -11.27
C PRO A 373 7.68 -15.50 -10.83
N TYR A 374 8.48 -14.60 -11.37
CA TYR A 374 8.44 -13.17 -11.09
C TYR A 374 8.67 -12.86 -9.60
N ASN A 375 7.62 -12.53 -8.84
CA ASN A 375 7.65 -12.26 -7.39
C ASN A 375 7.33 -13.50 -6.55
N SER A 376 6.48 -14.42 -7.02
CA SER A 376 6.17 -15.69 -6.32
C SER A 376 5.66 -16.76 -7.28
N THR A 377 5.81 -18.03 -6.92
CA THR A 377 5.10 -19.10 -7.63
C THR A 377 3.61 -19.11 -7.27
N LEU A 378 2.91 -20.17 -7.69
CA LEU A 378 1.51 -20.43 -7.35
C LEU A 378 1.30 -20.84 -5.87
N TYR A 379 2.32 -20.73 -5.03
CA TYR A 379 2.32 -21.21 -3.64
C TYR A 379 3.17 -20.31 -2.74
N PHE A 380 2.66 -20.04 -1.54
CA PHE A 380 3.43 -19.39 -0.48
C PHE A 380 4.51 -20.32 0.07
N PHE A 381 5.68 -19.77 0.38
CA PHE A 381 6.74 -20.47 1.07
C PHE A 381 6.42 -20.67 2.56
N GLY A 382 5.97 -19.62 3.25
CA GLY A 382 5.59 -19.63 4.65
C GLY A 382 4.11 -19.94 4.88
N ASN A 383 3.63 -19.65 6.09
CA ASN A 383 2.21 -19.75 6.42
C ASN A 383 1.53 -18.38 6.19
N PRO A 384 0.64 -18.22 5.19
CA PRO A 384 0.09 -16.93 4.81
C PRO A 384 -1.05 -16.47 5.74
N THR A 385 -0.73 -16.14 6.99
CA THR A 385 -1.71 -15.71 8.01
C THR A 385 -2.05 -14.22 7.97
N GLY A 386 -1.34 -13.43 7.15
CA GLY A 386 -1.68 -12.04 6.84
C GLY A 386 -3.00 -11.92 6.07
N GLY A 387 -3.53 -10.71 5.99
CA GLY A 387 -4.83 -10.49 5.34
C GLY A 387 -5.47 -9.16 5.72
N THR A 388 -6.63 -8.89 5.12
CA THR A 388 -7.47 -7.75 5.47
C THR A 388 -7.92 -7.87 6.92
N ALA A 389 -7.55 -6.90 7.76
CA ALA A 389 -7.84 -6.92 9.18
C ALA A 389 -7.64 -5.55 9.81
N THR A 390 -8.41 -5.29 10.87
CA THR A 390 -8.11 -4.26 11.86
C THR A 390 -7.51 -4.91 13.11
N ALA A 391 -6.79 -4.12 13.91
CA ALA A 391 -6.21 -4.61 15.14
C ALA A 391 -7.31 -5.00 16.15
N ALA A 392 -7.21 -6.21 16.70
CA ALA A 392 -8.07 -6.69 17.80
C ALA A 392 -7.32 -6.67 19.14
N GLU A 393 -5.99 -6.56 19.10
CA GLU A 393 -5.09 -6.44 20.22
C GLU A 393 -4.62 -5.00 20.45
N THR A 394 -3.96 -4.77 21.59
CA THR A 394 -3.24 -3.52 21.83
C THR A 394 -2.10 -3.37 20.83
N VAL A 395 -2.12 -2.26 20.09
CA VAL A 395 -1.11 -1.91 19.10
C VAL A 395 -0.42 -0.59 19.45
N THR A 396 0.81 -0.44 18.98
CA THR A 396 1.60 0.79 19.05
C THR A 396 1.54 1.49 17.70
N SER A 397 1.35 2.81 17.69
CA SER A 397 1.45 3.60 16.46
C SER A 397 2.91 3.75 16.05
N TYR A 398 3.18 3.47 14.77
CA TYR A 398 4.46 3.78 14.14
C TYR A 398 4.32 5.00 13.21
N PHE A 399 3.26 5.05 12.43
CA PHE A 399 2.96 6.15 11.52
C PHE A 399 1.46 6.42 11.51
N ASN A 400 1.02 7.60 11.93
CA ASN A 400 -0.39 8.02 11.85
C ASN A 400 -0.56 9.35 11.09
N ASN A 401 0.48 9.80 10.38
CA ASN A 401 0.57 11.15 9.82
C ASN A 401 0.30 11.18 8.30
N GLY A 402 -0.42 10.18 7.77
CA GLY A 402 -0.82 10.15 6.37
C GLY A 402 -1.95 11.13 6.06
N GLY A 403 -1.94 11.67 4.85
CA GLY A 403 -2.99 12.52 4.31
C GLY A 403 -3.37 13.68 5.24
N ALA A 404 -4.66 13.78 5.54
CA ALA A 404 -5.21 14.80 6.42
C ALA A 404 -4.66 14.76 7.86
N ASN A 405 -4.11 13.63 8.31
CA ASN A 405 -3.58 13.48 9.66
C ASN A 405 -2.12 13.94 9.80
N LEU A 406 -1.48 14.41 8.73
CA LEU A 406 -0.16 15.01 8.81
C LEU A 406 -0.12 16.11 9.87
N VAL A 407 0.91 16.05 10.73
CA VAL A 407 1.27 17.15 11.62
C VAL A 407 2.31 18.00 10.90
N GLU A 408 1.97 19.26 10.65
CA GLU A 408 2.89 20.17 9.97
C GLU A 408 4.14 20.47 10.78
N LYS A 409 5.28 20.45 10.08
CA LYS A 409 6.60 20.75 10.63
C LYS A 409 7.26 21.81 9.78
N ALA A 410 7.48 22.98 10.37
CA ALA A 410 8.26 24.04 9.73
C ALA A 410 9.75 23.69 9.71
N SER A 411 10.39 24.04 8.60
CA SER A 411 11.85 24.08 8.48
C SER A 411 12.37 25.41 9.02
N VAL A 412 13.69 25.48 9.26
CA VAL A 412 14.34 26.75 9.61
C VAL A 412 14.13 27.75 8.46
N PRO A 413 13.59 28.95 8.71
CA PRO A 413 13.43 29.97 7.68
C PRO A 413 14.75 30.32 7.02
N THR A 414 14.74 30.52 5.70
CA THR A 414 15.92 30.98 4.96
C THR A 414 15.82 32.47 4.65
N THR A 415 16.95 33.16 4.68
CA THR A 415 17.04 34.61 4.43
C THR A 415 17.85 34.87 3.16
N ASN A 416 17.33 35.74 2.30
CA ASN A 416 18.08 36.25 1.16
C ASN A 416 18.74 37.58 1.55
N SER A 417 20.07 37.61 1.61
CA SER A 417 20.85 38.79 2.02
C SER A 417 20.78 39.96 1.05
N GLY A 418 20.44 39.72 -0.22
CA GLY A 418 20.39 40.77 -1.25
C GLY A 418 19.11 41.61 -1.20
N ASN A 419 17.99 41.03 -0.74
CA ASN A 419 16.70 41.73 -0.69
C ASN A 419 15.99 41.65 0.67
N GLY A 420 16.56 40.94 1.65
CA GLY A 420 15.98 40.79 2.99
C GLY A 420 14.78 39.86 3.05
N ASN A 421 14.43 39.13 1.98
CA ASN A 421 13.28 38.23 1.98
C ASN A 421 13.52 37.05 2.94
N VAL A 422 12.47 36.67 3.66
CA VAL A 422 12.45 35.48 4.51
C VAL A 422 11.53 34.44 3.86
N THR A 423 12.04 33.25 3.60
CA THR A 423 11.26 32.12 3.06
C THR A 423 10.98 31.11 4.16
N LEU A 424 9.70 30.88 4.40
CA LEU A 424 9.18 29.83 5.27
C LEU A 424 8.86 28.61 4.43
N THR A 425 9.24 27.43 4.90
CA THR A 425 8.87 26.16 4.27
C THR A 425 8.40 25.19 5.36
N TRP A 426 7.29 24.50 5.15
CA TRP A 426 6.76 23.52 6.09
C TRP A 426 6.25 22.28 5.34
N THR A 427 6.21 21.14 6.03
CA THR A 427 5.48 19.96 5.52
C THR A 427 4.01 20.30 5.40
N SER A 428 3.38 19.90 4.31
CA SER A 428 2.01 20.28 4.00
C SER A 428 1.21 19.14 3.43
N VAL A 429 -0.11 19.25 3.57
CA VAL A 429 -1.09 18.35 2.97
C VAL A 429 -1.62 18.96 1.70
N GLU A 430 -1.56 18.22 0.60
CA GLU A 430 -2.15 18.67 -0.65
C GLU A 430 -3.67 18.87 -0.49
N GLY A 431 -4.19 19.96 -1.06
CA GLY A 431 -5.56 20.42 -0.82
C GLY A 431 -5.73 21.23 0.48
N GLY A 432 -4.68 21.37 1.30
CA GLY A 432 -4.69 22.23 2.47
C GLY A 432 -4.59 23.71 2.12
N THR A 433 -5.17 24.56 2.97
CA THR A 433 -4.97 26.02 2.96
C THR A 433 -4.40 26.44 4.30
N TYR A 434 -3.37 27.27 4.29
CA TYR A 434 -2.56 27.63 5.44
C TYR A 434 -2.69 29.11 5.80
N LYS A 435 -2.83 29.37 7.10
CA LYS A 435 -2.63 30.69 7.70
C LYS A 435 -1.17 30.82 8.12
N VAL A 436 -0.52 31.89 7.70
CA VAL A 436 0.84 32.27 8.08
C VAL A 436 0.76 33.53 8.91
N GLU A 437 1.36 33.49 10.09
CA GLU A 437 1.43 34.61 11.01
C GLU A 437 2.87 34.89 11.40
N ALA A 438 3.16 36.16 11.70
CA ALA A 438 4.44 36.59 12.19
C ALA A 438 4.31 37.49 13.42
N SER A 439 5.39 37.53 14.21
CA SER A 439 5.49 38.32 15.42
C SER A 439 6.92 38.80 15.60
N ASP A 440 7.09 40.01 16.13
CA ASP A 440 8.42 40.55 16.47
C ASP A 440 8.83 40.20 17.90
N ASP A 441 7.87 39.78 18.74
CA ASP A 441 8.01 39.66 20.20
C ASP A 441 7.45 38.36 20.81
N LEU A 442 6.90 37.46 19.98
CA LEU A 442 6.15 36.25 20.35
C LEU A 442 4.80 36.48 21.04
N ALA A 443 4.38 37.73 21.24
CA ALA A 443 3.12 38.09 21.89
C ALA A 443 2.08 38.57 20.87
N ALA A 444 2.39 39.60 20.10
CA ALA A 444 1.50 40.13 19.08
C ALA A 444 1.73 39.40 17.75
N TRP A 445 0.70 38.71 17.26
CA TRP A 445 0.77 37.94 16.01
C TRP A 445 -0.05 38.63 14.91
N ALA A 446 0.63 39.09 13.87
CA ALA A 446 0.03 39.62 12.66
C ALA A 446 -0.20 38.50 11.64
N THR A 447 -1.38 38.46 11.02
CA THR A 447 -1.64 37.55 9.90
C THR A 447 -0.99 38.09 8.63
N LEU A 448 -0.05 37.34 8.07
CA LEU A 448 0.58 37.65 6.78
C LEU A 448 -0.30 37.18 5.62
N THR A 449 -0.91 36.00 5.78
CA THR A 449 -1.92 35.46 4.86
C THR A 449 -2.79 34.43 5.57
N SER A 450 -4.05 34.31 5.17
CA SER A 450 -4.98 33.27 5.63
C SER A 450 -5.29 32.22 4.55
N THR A 451 -4.75 32.39 3.34
CA THR A 451 -5.16 31.66 2.14
C THR A 451 -4.00 31.04 1.38
N GLN A 452 -2.86 30.79 2.03
CA GLN A 452 -1.73 30.14 1.37
C GLN A 452 -2.09 28.69 1.01
N ALA A 453 -2.42 28.44 -0.25
CA ALA A 453 -2.72 27.11 -0.73
C ALA A 453 -1.48 26.21 -0.65
N ALA A 454 -1.70 24.93 -0.34
CA ALA A 454 -0.68 23.91 -0.41
C ALA A 454 -0.12 23.82 -1.84
N THR A 455 1.19 23.64 -1.97
CA THR A 455 1.81 23.42 -3.28
C THR A 455 1.33 22.10 -3.86
N SER A 456 0.73 22.14 -5.06
CA SER A 456 0.26 20.95 -5.77
C SER A 456 1.41 19.97 -6.05
N ALA A 457 1.13 18.67 -5.97
CA ALA A 457 2.09 17.58 -6.18
C ALA A 457 3.33 17.62 -5.28
N SER A 458 3.27 18.34 -4.16
CA SER A 458 4.37 18.53 -3.22
C SER A 458 3.97 18.11 -1.80
N THR A 459 4.96 17.70 -1.02
CA THR A 459 4.82 17.40 0.42
C THR A 459 5.19 18.59 1.29
N THR A 460 5.64 19.68 0.68
CA THR A 460 5.99 20.93 1.36
C THR A 460 5.39 22.14 0.65
N THR A 461 5.03 23.15 1.44
CA THR A 461 4.56 24.45 0.96
C THR A 461 5.50 25.53 1.46
N SER A 462 5.66 26.60 0.69
CA SER A 462 6.47 27.75 1.09
C SER A 462 5.71 29.08 0.99
N TYR A 463 6.12 30.04 1.81
CA TYR A 463 5.66 31.43 1.77
C TYR A 463 6.85 32.36 1.94
N VAL A 464 6.89 33.44 1.16
CA VAL A 464 7.96 34.44 1.21
C VAL A 464 7.42 35.74 1.78
N GLU A 465 7.97 36.18 2.90
CA GLU A 465 7.76 37.54 3.41
C GLU A 465 8.86 38.46 2.85
N ALA A 466 8.46 39.40 2.00
CA ALA A 466 9.40 40.28 1.30
C ALA A 466 10.05 41.29 2.26
N GLY A 467 11.37 41.45 2.20
CA GLY A 467 12.12 42.45 2.97
C GLY A 467 12.09 42.29 4.50
N ALA A 468 11.53 41.20 5.03
CA ALA A 468 11.27 41.05 6.46
C ALA A 468 12.54 41.11 7.33
N ALA A 469 13.66 40.58 6.84
CA ALA A 469 14.93 40.62 7.56
C ALA A 469 15.54 42.02 7.65
N THR A 470 15.16 42.93 6.74
CA THR A 470 15.58 44.33 6.78
C THR A 470 14.63 45.16 7.64
N ALA A 471 13.33 44.87 7.57
CA ALA A 471 12.30 45.63 8.28
C ALA A 471 12.18 45.26 9.77
N HIS A 472 12.50 44.02 10.14
CA HIS A 472 12.32 43.51 11.50
C HIS A 472 13.65 43.02 12.08
N PRO A 473 14.11 43.57 13.23
CA PRO A 473 15.35 43.13 13.87
C PRO A 473 15.26 41.71 14.46
N LYS A 474 14.04 41.26 14.74
CA LYS A 474 13.68 39.88 15.15
C LYS A 474 12.34 39.56 14.52
N ARG A 475 12.18 38.34 14.03
CA ARG A 475 10.96 37.89 13.39
C ARG A 475 10.71 36.42 13.68
N PHE A 476 9.55 36.13 14.24
CA PHE A 476 9.07 34.79 14.56
C PHE A 476 7.88 34.45 13.68
N TYR A 477 7.74 33.17 13.35
CA TYR A 477 6.71 32.70 12.43
C TYR A 477 5.98 31.52 13.03
N ARG A 478 4.68 31.42 12.70
CA ARG A 478 3.91 30.21 12.92
C ARG A 478 2.98 29.98 11.74
N VAL A 479 2.73 28.71 11.47
CA VAL A 479 1.84 28.26 10.40
C VAL A 479 0.80 27.33 11.00
N SER A 480 -0.45 27.51 10.60
CA SER A 480 -1.55 26.62 10.97
C SER A 480 -2.39 26.31 9.74
N ARG A 481 -2.78 25.04 9.57
CA ARG A 481 -3.76 24.66 8.55
C ARG A 481 -5.13 25.24 8.90
N ALA A 482 -5.65 26.08 8.01
CA ALA A 482 -6.91 26.80 8.18
C ALA A 482 -8.09 26.03 7.55
N ALA A 483 -7.86 25.31 6.46
CA ALA A 483 -8.86 24.51 5.78
C ALA A 483 -8.23 23.33 5.04
N LEU A 484 -9.06 22.39 4.64
CA LEU A 484 -8.71 21.26 3.81
C LEU A 484 -9.80 21.06 2.76
N ALA A 485 -9.41 20.94 1.48
CA ALA A 485 -10.32 20.63 0.40
C ALA A 485 -10.94 19.23 0.59
N SER A 486 -12.14 19.03 0.04
CA SER A 486 -12.77 17.71 0.04
C SER A 486 -11.88 16.70 -0.69
N TYR A 487 -11.73 15.54 -0.07
CA TYR A 487 -10.98 14.41 -0.59
C TYR A 487 -11.72 13.11 -0.24
N ASP A 488 -11.42 12.04 -0.97
CA ASP A 488 -11.87 10.70 -0.68
C ASP A 488 -10.98 10.08 0.41
N GLY A 489 -11.48 10.09 1.65
CA GLY A 489 -10.85 9.43 2.80
C GLY A 489 -11.18 7.95 2.93
N GLY A 490 -11.95 7.39 1.99
CA GLY A 490 -12.39 6.02 2.00
C GLY A 490 -13.46 5.71 3.06
N THR A 491 -14.65 5.39 2.60
CA THR A 491 -15.45 4.29 3.19
C THR A 491 -15.40 3.20 2.12
N GLY A 492 -14.44 2.28 2.24
CA GLY A 492 -14.17 1.31 1.17
C GLY A 492 -15.42 0.53 0.78
N THR A 493 -15.76 0.57 -0.51
CA THR A 493 -16.16 -0.58 -1.35
C THR A 493 -16.54 -0.05 -2.74
N GLY A 494 -15.77 -0.39 -3.77
CA GLY A 494 -16.24 -0.32 -5.15
C GLY A 494 -17.08 -1.54 -5.49
N THR A 495 -18.40 -1.51 -5.25
CA THR A 495 -19.45 -1.90 -6.22
C THR A 495 -20.85 -1.70 -5.62
N GLY A 496 -21.74 -1.10 -6.41
CA GLY A 496 -23.19 -1.22 -6.23
C GLY A 496 -23.85 0.01 -5.62
N GLY A 497 -24.78 0.61 -6.37
CA GLY A 497 -25.68 1.62 -5.84
C GLY A 497 -26.38 1.15 -4.56
N GLY A 498 -26.35 1.98 -3.54
CA GLY A 498 -27.05 1.78 -2.28
C GLY A 498 -27.00 3.08 -1.50
N THR A 499 -28.17 3.64 -1.22
CA THR A 499 -28.41 4.94 -0.60
C THR A 499 -27.60 5.17 0.69
N GLY A 500 -27.09 6.40 0.86
CA GLY A 500 -26.38 6.86 2.05
C GLY A 500 -26.99 6.35 3.35
N THR A 501 -26.40 5.31 3.92
CA THR A 501 -26.87 4.77 5.19
C THR A 501 -26.06 5.44 6.28
N GLU A 502 -26.66 6.45 6.89
CA GLU A 502 -26.12 7.19 8.02
C GLU A 502 -25.77 6.22 9.18
N GLY A 503 -24.71 6.51 9.93
CA GLY A 503 -24.29 5.68 11.07
C GLY A 503 -25.31 5.68 12.22
N ILE A 504 -26.14 6.71 12.28
CA ILE A 504 -27.29 6.80 13.17
C ILE A 504 -28.56 6.63 12.34
N SER A 505 -29.44 5.70 12.73
CA SER A 505 -30.70 5.43 12.04
C SER A 505 -31.82 6.36 12.47
N THR A 506 -31.87 6.74 13.75
CA THR A 506 -32.88 7.67 14.28
C THR A 506 -32.34 8.57 15.38
N VAL A 507 -32.85 9.80 15.43
CA VAL A 507 -32.65 10.79 16.50
C VAL A 507 -34.03 11.31 16.92
N SER A 508 -34.31 11.36 18.21
CA SER A 508 -35.55 11.95 18.75
C SER A 508 -35.28 12.68 20.08
N PRO A 509 -35.75 13.92 20.28
CA PRO A 509 -36.46 14.77 19.32
C PRO A 509 -35.52 15.29 18.22
N THR A 510 -36.07 15.70 17.07
CA THR A 510 -35.29 16.22 15.92
C THR A 510 -35.06 17.74 15.96
N SER A 511 -35.48 18.43 17.01
CA SER A 511 -35.20 19.86 17.19
C SER A 511 -35.17 20.30 18.65
N GLY A 512 -34.54 21.43 18.92
CA GLY A 512 -34.50 22.07 20.24
C GLY A 512 -34.22 23.57 20.15
N ASN A 513 -34.63 24.31 21.17
CA ASN A 513 -34.51 25.77 21.19
C ASN A 513 -33.15 26.20 21.77
N ARG A 514 -32.62 27.32 21.27
CA ARG A 514 -31.47 27.99 21.89
C ARG A 514 -31.73 28.32 23.36
N GLY A 515 -30.70 28.19 24.18
CA GLY A 515 -30.76 28.44 25.62
C GLY A 515 -31.40 27.33 26.45
N THR A 516 -31.80 26.21 25.84
CA THR A 516 -32.44 25.08 26.53
C THR A 516 -31.55 23.83 26.54
N GLN A 517 -31.79 22.95 27.50
CA GLN A 517 -31.26 21.60 27.49
C GLN A 517 -32.19 20.67 26.69
N VAL A 518 -31.60 19.77 25.90
CA VAL A 518 -32.32 18.74 25.14
C VAL A 518 -31.68 17.38 25.40
N THR A 519 -32.52 16.34 25.54
CA THR A 519 -32.08 14.94 25.64
C THR A 519 -32.49 14.21 24.37
N LEU A 520 -31.51 13.72 23.62
CA LEU A 520 -31.70 12.95 22.40
C LEU A 520 -31.63 11.46 22.69
N THR A 521 -32.55 10.71 22.11
CA THR A 521 -32.51 9.25 21.99
C THR A 521 -32.03 8.91 20.59
N VAL A 522 -30.95 8.13 20.51
CA VAL A 522 -30.22 7.82 19.29
C VAL A 522 -30.16 6.31 19.09
N THR A 523 -30.57 5.84 17.92
CA THR A 523 -30.42 4.43 17.51
C THR A 523 -29.27 4.33 16.52
N LEU A 524 -28.30 3.46 16.80
CA LEU A 524 -27.19 3.20 15.87
C LEU A 524 -27.67 2.28 14.74
N ASN A 525 -27.21 2.57 13.52
CA ASN A 525 -27.51 1.75 12.37
C ASN A 525 -26.67 0.47 12.38
N THR A 526 -27.32 -0.68 12.58
CA THR A 526 -26.65 -2.00 12.64
C THR A 526 -26.07 -2.45 11.31
N SER A 527 -26.51 -1.86 10.20
CA SER A 527 -26.01 -2.12 8.86
C SER A 527 -24.90 -1.15 8.42
N TYR A 528 -24.53 -0.18 9.28
CA TYR A 528 -23.42 0.74 9.02
C TYR A 528 -22.08 0.02 9.20
N ASN A 529 -21.06 0.42 8.44
CA ASN A 529 -19.68 -0.06 8.57
C ASN A 529 -18.76 1.09 9.02
N PRO A 530 -18.11 1.01 10.20
CA PRO A 530 -18.07 -0.12 11.11
C PRO A 530 -19.41 -0.37 11.81
N ALA A 531 -19.71 -1.66 12.04
CA ALA A 531 -20.88 -2.06 12.81
C ALA A 531 -20.84 -1.45 14.22
N PRO A 532 -21.99 -1.10 14.81
CA PRO A 532 -22.03 -0.58 16.18
C PRO A 532 -21.27 -1.49 17.15
N PRO A 533 -20.53 -0.93 18.11
CA PRO A 533 -19.80 -1.73 19.08
C PRO A 533 -20.78 -2.55 19.94
N PRO A 534 -20.31 -3.59 20.66
CA PRO A 534 -21.11 -4.33 21.62
C PRO A 534 -21.87 -3.41 22.59
N THR A 535 -23.10 -3.77 22.99
CA THR A 535 -24.01 -2.87 23.74
C THR A 535 -23.49 -2.41 25.09
N ASN A 536 -22.52 -3.12 25.66
CA ASN A 536 -21.83 -2.74 26.90
C ASN A 536 -20.78 -1.62 26.71
N VAL A 537 -20.40 -1.28 25.48
CA VAL A 537 -19.45 -0.20 25.19
C VAL A 537 -20.18 1.15 25.24
N GLN A 538 -19.71 2.05 26.11
CA GLN A 538 -20.24 3.41 26.25
C GLN A 538 -19.64 4.36 25.20
N PRO A 539 -20.38 5.40 24.77
CA PRO A 539 -19.81 6.46 23.96
C PRO A 539 -18.71 7.19 24.75
N THR A 540 -17.70 7.70 24.05
CA THR A 540 -16.61 8.50 24.61
C THR A 540 -16.81 9.99 24.39
N SER A 541 -17.65 10.38 23.42
CA SER A 541 -18.07 11.76 23.22
C SER A 541 -19.31 11.83 22.30
N ALA A 542 -19.96 12.98 22.26
CA ALA A 542 -21.02 13.27 21.30
C ALA A 542 -21.09 14.77 21.00
N THR A 543 -21.41 15.12 19.75
CA THR A 543 -21.46 16.51 19.28
C THR A 543 -22.64 16.79 18.35
N LEU A 544 -23.09 18.05 18.34
CA LEU A 544 -23.86 18.63 17.25
C LEU A 544 -22.92 19.54 16.45
N ALA A 545 -22.66 19.17 15.19
CA ALA A 545 -21.73 19.88 14.32
C ALA A 545 -22.45 20.53 13.14
N LYS A 546 -22.05 21.75 12.80
CA LYS A 546 -22.50 22.49 11.61
C LYS A 546 -21.33 23.28 11.05
N THR A 547 -21.07 23.14 9.75
CA THR A 547 -20.00 23.88 9.07
C THR A 547 -20.19 25.38 9.26
N GLY A 548 -19.14 26.06 9.71
CA GLY A 548 -19.18 27.51 9.97
C GLY A 548 -19.84 27.92 11.29
N ALA A 549 -20.19 26.97 12.18
CA ALA A 549 -20.72 27.25 13.51
C ALA A 549 -19.87 26.57 14.60
N THR A 550 -19.92 27.11 15.82
CA THR A 550 -19.31 26.48 16.99
C THR A 550 -19.97 25.13 17.27
N THR A 551 -19.15 24.08 17.45
CA THR A 551 -19.63 22.74 17.76
C THR A 551 -20.21 22.69 19.17
N ILE A 552 -21.41 22.12 19.32
CA ILE A 552 -22.05 21.94 20.63
C ILE A 552 -21.70 20.54 21.13
N THR A 553 -21.06 20.44 22.28
CA THR A 553 -20.66 19.15 22.89
C THR A 553 -21.71 18.68 23.87
N ALA A 554 -21.97 17.37 23.91
CA ALA A 554 -22.90 16.79 24.86
C ALA A 554 -22.38 16.93 26.31
N THR A 555 -23.28 17.27 27.23
CA THR A 555 -23.00 17.28 28.68
C THR A 555 -23.11 15.89 29.30
N SER A 556 -23.79 14.95 28.64
CA SER A 556 -23.86 13.54 29.02
C SER A 556 -24.08 12.66 27.78
N TYR A 557 -23.49 11.47 27.77
CA TYR A 557 -23.61 10.48 26.70
C TYR A 557 -23.54 9.08 27.30
N THR A 558 -24.64 8.33 27.21
CA THR A 558 -24.73 6.98 27.78
C THR A 558 -25.37 6.03 26.77
N ARG A 559 -25.09 4.74 26.90
CA ARG A 559 -25.72 3.68 26.10
C ARG A 559 -26.32 2.63 27.01
N ASN A 560 -27.60 2.33 26.79
CA ASN A 560 -28.29 1.27 27.51
C ASN A 560 -27.72 -0.09 27.09
N THR A 561 -27.24 -0.86 28.07
CA THR A 561 -26.56 -2.14 27.83
C THR A 561 -27.49 -3.25 27.34
N THR A 562 -28.80 -3.12 27.58
CA THR A 562 -29.82 -4.09 27.17
C THR A 562 -30.42 -3.74 25.81
N THR A 563 -30.79 -2.47 25.57
CA THR A 563 -31.47 -2.07 24.34
C THR A 563 -30.53 -1.52 23.26
N GLY A 564 -29.29 -1.19 23.61
CA GLY A 564 -28.32 -0.57 22.70
C GLY A 564 -28.59 0.88 22.35
N ILE A 565 -29.70 1.45 22.84
CA ILE A 565 -30.11 2.85 22.64
C ILE A 565 -29.12 3.80 23.32
N VAL A 566 -28.73 4.85 22.61
CA VAL A 566 -27.83 5.89 23.10
C VAL A 566 -28.65 7.10 23.55
N THR A 567 -28.35 7.64 24.73
CA THR A 567 -28.94 8.87 25.27
C THR A 567 -27.88 9.96 25.34
N LEU A 568 -28.11 11.06 24.63
CA LEU A 568 -27.20 12.21 24.54
C LEU A 568 -27.89 13.45 25.12
N VAL A 569 -27.26 14.14 26.05
CA VAL A 569 -27.80 15.39 26.62
C VAL A 569 -26.97 16.56 26.13
N PHE A 570 -27.61 17.57 25.56
CA PHE A 570 -26.96 18.80 25.09
C PHE A 570 -27.56 20.02 25.78
N THR A 571 -26.73 20.98 26.17
CA THR A 571 -27.16 22.33 26.51
C THR A 571 -26.92 23.22 25.29
N ILE A 572 -27.98 23.66 24.61
CA ILE A 572 -27.87 24.48 23.39
C ILE A 572 -27.56 25.93 23.81
N PRO A 573 -26.42 26.51 23.41
CA PRO A 573 -26.10 27.90 23.74
C PRO A 573 -27.17 28.88 23.23
N ALA A 574 -27.46 29.94 23.99
CA ALA A 574 -28.43 30.96 23.58
C ALA A 574 -28.02 31.68 22.26
N ASN A 575 -26.71 31.74 21.99
CA ASN A 575 -26.12 32.32 20.80
C ASN A 575 -25.76 31.28 19.71
N ALA A 576 -26.22 30.03 19.81
CA ALA A 576 -25.96 29.03 18.78
C ALA A 576 -26.56 29.46 17.43
N THR A 577 -25.90 29.08 16.34
CA THR A 577 -26.41 29.28 14.98
C THR A 577 -27.68 28.44 14.79
N THR A 578 -28.72 29.00 14.17
CA THR A 578 -29.95 28.24 13.88
C THR A 578 -29.80 27.36 12.65
N GLY A 579 -30.70 26.39 12.49
CA GLY A 579 -30.76 25.48 11.35
C GLY A 579 -30.29 24.06 11.67
N THR A 580 -30.04 23.26 10.63
CA THR A 580 -29.71 21.84 10.78
C THR A 580 -28.25 21.62 11.20
N TYR A 581 -28.06 20.61 12.03
CA TYR A 581 -26.80 20.12 12.57
C TYR A 581 -26.69 18.61 12.31
N THR A 582 -25.46 18.14 12.09
CA THR A 582 -25.10 16.72 12.12
C THR A 582 -25.00 16.26 13.56
N VAL A 583 -25.66 15.15 13.89
CA VAL A 583 -25.56 14.49 15.21
C VAL A 583 -24.44 13.47 15.14
N ASN A 584 -23.49 13.54 16.07
CA ASN A 584 -22.36 12.60 16.16
C ASN A 584 -22.35 11.90 17.52
N SER A 585 -22.13 10.59 17.51
CA SER A 585 -21.84 9.79 18.70
C SER A 585 -20.59 8.96 18.48
N THR A 586 -19.58 9.14 19.33
CA THR A 586 -18.24 8.55 19.17
C THR A 586 -18.04 7.44 20.18
N PHE A 587 -17.51 6.29 19.73
CA PHE A 587 -17.12 5.16 20.57
C PHE A 587 -15.67 4.80 20.26
N GLY A 588 -14.75 5.12 21.17
CA GLY A 588 -13.32 4.93 20.94
C GLY A 588 -12.87 5.76 19.73
N PRO A 589 -12.27 5.16 18.67
CA PRO A 589 -11.80 5.90 17.51
C PRO A 589 -12.89 6.19 16.46
N ASN A 590 -14.07 5.57 16.56
CA ASN A 590 -15.10 5.61 15.51
C ASN A 590 -16.26 6.55 15.88
N THR A 591 -16.84 7.23 14.89
CA THR A 591 -17.99 8.13 15.07
C THR A 591 -19.15 7.70 14.18
N TRP A 592 -20.33 7.54 14.76
CA TRP A 592 -21.58 7.32 14.05
C TRP A 592 -22.30 8.66 13.92
N SER A 593 -22.69 9.00 12.70
CA SER A 593 -23.26 10.30 12.37
C SER A 593 -24.65 10.17 11.74
N LEU A 594 -25.49 11.19 11.96
CA LEU A 594 -26.68 11.47 11.14
C LEU A 594 -26.62 12.91 10.65
N ALA A 595 -26.36 13.09 9.36
CA ALA A 595 -26.40 14.40 8.71
C ALA A 595 -27.80 15.02 8.83
N ASN A 596 -27.86 16.30 9.16
CA ASN A 596 -29.12 17.03 9.39
C ASN A 596 -30.07 16.38 10.42
N GLY A 597 -29.55 15.54 11.32
CA GLY A 597 -30.36 14.79 12.30
C GLY A 597 -31.01 15.64 13.39
N PHE A 598 -30.60 16.91 13.54
CA PHE A 598 -31.14 17.80 14.57
C PHE A 598 -31.20 19.27 14.11
N THR A 599 -32.28 19.98 14.44
CA THR A 599 -32.47 21.40 14.10
C THR A 599 -32.45 22.28 15.35
N VAL A 600 -31.53 23.25 15.40
CA VAL A 600 -31.50 24.29 16.42
C VAL A 600 -32.42 25.45 16.00
N LYS A 601 -33.36 25.82 16.87
CA LYS A 601 -34.36 26.89 16.66
C LYS A 601 -34.07 28.13 17.51
#